data_AF-A0A953BX35-F1
#
_entry.id   AF-A0A953BX35-F1
#
_cell.length_a   1.000
_cell.length_b   1.000
_cell.length_c   1.000
_cell.angle_alpha   90.00
_cell.angle_beta   90.00
_cell.angle_gamma   90.00
#
_symmetry.space_group_name_H-M   'P 1'
#
loop_
_entity.id
_entity.type
_entity.pdbx_description
1 polymer ?
#
loop_
_entity_poly.entity_id
_entity_poly.type
_entity_poly.pdbx_seq_one_letter_code
_entity_poly.pdbx_strand_id
1 'polypeptide(L)'
;MPQSTNRSLARASNIAAATVSIVVLAGCGGQAGLKGTVTDGTTPLAAGQITFLPGPGTEGASVHSEVKDGRFALDSTESLSGGEYVVRIVVDASQTPSTELDDKWRRGGSTKTYEIVRRIEAASPTADFKLQDMRAK
;
A
#
# COMPACT_ATOMS: atom_id res chain seq x y z
N MET A 1 -34.52 -60.19 16.20
CA MET A 1 -33.80 -59.25 17.08
C MET A 1 -34.20 -57.83 16.70
N PRO A 2 -35.03 -57.15 17.52
CA PRO A 2 -35.54 -55.81 17.26
C PRO A 2 -34.62 -54.70 17.76
N GLN A 3 -34.77 -53.53 17.14
CA GLN A 3 -34.15 -52.24 17.46
C GLN A 3 -34.56 -51.70 18.84
N SER A 4 -33.67 -50.96 19.51
CA SER A 4 -34.09 -49.86 20.38
C SER A 4 -32.98 -48.82 20.55
N THR A 5 -33.28 -47.63 20.07
CA THR A 5 -32.52 -46.40 20.08
C THR A 5 -32.77 -45.67 21.40
N ASN A 6 -31.80 -45.59 22.29
CA ASN A 6 -31.92 -44.77 23.50
C ASN A 6 -31.41 -43.35 23.26
N ARG A 7 -32.36 -42.43 23.13
CA ARG A 7 -32.17 -40.98 23.29
C ARG A 7 -32.02 -40.67 24.78
N SER A 8 -31.09 -39.81 25.16
CA SER A 8 -31.19 -39.05 26.41
C SER A 8 -30.52 -37.69 26.24
N LEU A 9 -31.38 -36.72 25.94
CA LEU A 9 -31.14 -35.29 26.10
C LEU A 9 -31.03 -34.99 27.60
N ALA A 10 -29.83 -34.70 28.08
CA ALA A 10 -29.65 -34.02 29.36
C ALA A 10 -29.21 -32.59 29.05
N ARG A 11 -30.20 -31.69 29.03
CA ARG A 11 -29.96 -30.25 29.18
C ARG A 11 -29.50 -30.02 30.61
N ALA A 12 -28.32 -29.44 30.79
CA ALA A 12 -27.94 -28.81 32.06
C ALA A 12 -27.32 -27.46 31.75
N SER A 13 -28.15 -26.44 31.92
CA SER A 13 -27.81 -25.03 31.96
C SER A 13 -26.89 -24.78 33.17
N ASN A 14 -25.77 -24.11 32.98
CA ASN A 14 -25.06 -23.42 34.06
C ASN A 14 -24.46 -22.13 33.51
N ILE A 15 -25.18 -21.04 33.79
CA ILE A 15 -24.75 -19.66 33.66
C ILE A 15 -23.70 -19.43 34.76
N ALA A 16 -22.45 -19.20 34.37
CA ALA A 16 -21.44 -18.60 35.24
C ALA A 16 -20.74 -17.51 34.44
N ALA A 17 -21.14 -16.27 34.74
CA ALA A 17 -20.50 -15.06 34.28
C ALA A 17 -19.04 -15.04 34.74
N ALA A 18 -18.12 -15.03 33.79
CA ALA A 18 -16.74 -14.60 33.98
C ALA A 18 -16.48 -13.49 32.97
N THR A 19 -16.85 -12.27 33.37
CA THR A 19 -16.48 -11.01 32.72
C THR A 19 -14.97 -10.84 32.83
N VAL A 20 -14.21 -11.45 31.92
CA VAL A 20 -12.77 -11.23 31.80
C VAL A 20 -12.56 -10.14 30.77
N SER A 21 -12.52 -8.91 31.26
CA SER A 21 -12.01 -7.75 30.55
C SER A 21 -10.51 -7.94 30.27
N ILE A 22 -10.15 -8.33 29.05
CA ILE A 22 -8.83 -8.06 28.53
C ILE A 22 -9.01 -6.93 27.52
N VAL A 23 -8.58 -5.74 27.95
CA VAL A 23 -8.33 -4.58 27.10
C VAL A 23 -7.23 -4.99 26.13
N VAL A 24 -7.62 -5.51 24.97
CA VAL A 24 -6.70 -5.86 23.89
C VAL A 24 -6.47 -4.59 23.08
N LEU A 25 -5.28 -4.01 23.28
CA LEU A 25 -4.53 -3.12 22.37
C LEU A 25 -4.96 -1.65 22.32
N ALA A 26 -4.54 -0.89 23.33
CA ALA A 26 -3.97 0.43 23.08
C ALA A 26 -2.67 0.23 22.27
N GLY A 27 -2.80 0.06 20.96
CA GLY A 27 -1.69 -0.25 20.08
C GLY A 27 -1.96 0.27 18.69
N CYS A 28 -1.69 1.56 18.48
CA CYS A 28 -0.89 2.08 17.35
C CYS A 28 -0.96 3.63 17.39
N GLY A 29 -0.33 4.23 18.41
CA GLY A 29 -0.10 5.68 18.45
C GLY A 29 1.14 6.11 17.64
N GLY A 30 1.61 5.25 16.73
CA GLY A 30 2.65 5.60 15.78
C GLY A 30 1.97 6.20 14.55
N GLN A 31 2.34 7.41 14.19
CA GLN A 31 1.86 8.07 12.98
C GLN A 31 2.18 7.15 11.79
N ALA A 32 1.17 6.48 11.25
CA ALA A 32 1.37 5.47 10.23
C ALA A 32 1.81 6.17 8.95
N GLY A 33 3.09 6.00 8.58
CA GLY A 33 3.60 6.48 7.30
C GLY A 33 2.79 5.91 6.14
N LEU A 34 2.69 6.68 5.04
CA LEU A 34 1.99 6.24 3.84
C LEU A 34 2.75 5.08 3.20
N LYS A 35 2.07 3.95 2.99
CA LYS A 35 2.60 2.81 2.24
C LYS A 35 1.71 2.51 1.05
N GLY A 36 2.21 1.73 0.11
CA GLY A 36 1.38 1.34 -1.02
C GLY A 36 2.12 0.57 -2.07
N THR A 37 1.42 0.32 -3.18
CA THR A 37 1.98 -0.40 -4.31
C THR A 37 2.03 0.44 -5.58
N VAL A 38 2.98 0.10 -6.45
CA VAL A 38 3.12 0.65 -7.80
C VAL A 38 3.15 -0.50 -8.78
N THR A 39 2.23 -0.49 -9.75
CA THR A 39 2.15 -1.52 -10.79
C THR A 39 2.17 -0.91 -12.19
N ASP A 40 2.76 -1.64 -13.14
CA ASP A 40 2.48 -1.47 -14.56
C ASP A 40 1.43 -2.52 -14.97
N GLY A 41 0.16 -2.09 -15.04
CA GLY A 41 -0.96 -2.99 -15.22
C GLY A 41 -1.10 -3.94 -14.03
N THR A 42 -0.92 -5.24 -14.29
CA THR A 42 -0.94 -6.31 -13.27
C THR A 42 0.45 -6.64 -12.72
N THR A 43 1.50 -6.06 -13.28
CA THR A 43 2.89 -6.40 -12.93
C THR A 43 3.43 -5.40 -11.91
N PRO A 44 3.92 -5.84 -10.74
CA PRO A 44 4.59 -4.96 -9.78
C PRO A 44 5.81 -4.28 -10.41
N LEU A 45 5.98 -2.99 -10.15
CA LEU A 45 7.15 -2.26 -10.63
C LEU A 45 8.40 -2.75 -9.92
N ALA A 46 9.35 -3.36 -10.64
CA ALA A 46 10.54 -3.97 -10.01
C ALA A 46 11.34 -2.96 -9.17
N ALA A 47 11.62 -1.77 -9.70
CA ALA A 47 12.23 -0.69 -8.95
C ALA A 47 11.90 0.69 -9.54
N GLY A 48 12.02 1.71 -8.69
CA GLY A 48 11.87 3.11 -9.08
C GLY A 48 11.95 4.05 -7.89
N GLN A 49 11.57 5.30 -8.10
CA GLN A 49 11.43 6.30 -7.06
C GLN A 49 10.05 6.94 -7.15
N ILE A 50 9.41 7.14 -6.01
CA ILE A 50 8.15 7.89 -5.89
C ILE A 50 8.41 9.18 -5.15
N THR A 51 7.85 10.28 -5.62
CA THR A 51 7.94 11.61 -5.01
C THR A 51 6.56 12.22 -4.91
N PHE A 52 6.23 12.71 -3.71
CA PHE A 52 5.01 13.44 -3.41
C PHE A 52 5.35 14.92 -3.31
N LEU A 53 4.90 15.72 -4.27
CA LEU A 53 5.06 17.17 -4.25
C LEU A 53 3.74 17.82 -3.81
N PRO A 54 3.74 18.67 -2.78
CA PRO A 54 2.51 19.35 -2.36
C PRO A 54 1.97 20.24 -3.49
N GLY A 55 0.69 20.07 -3.79
CA GLY A 55 -0.04 20.89 -4.75
C GLY A 55 -0.49 22.24 -4.16
N PRO A 56 -1.14 23.09 -4.97
CA PRO A 56 -1.66 24.38 -4.50
C PRO A 56 -2.59 24.21 -3.29
N GLY A 57 -2.30 24.93 -2.19
CA GLY A 57 -3.10 24.88 -0.96
C GLY A 57 -2.79 23.72 -0.03
N THR A 58 -1.82 22.86 -0.36
CA THR A 58 -1.31 21.81 0.53
C THR A 58 -0.02 22.28 1.21
N GLU A 59 0.04 22.22 2.53
CA GLU A 59 1.24 22.54 3.31
C GLU A 59 2.13 21.32 3.51
N GLY A 60 3.45 21.48 3.40
CA GLY A 60 4.42 20.43 3.68
C GLY A 60 5.67 20.50 2.80
N ALA A 61 6.65 19.66 3.12
CA ALA A 61 7.80 19.43 2.26
C ALA A 61 7.50 18.36 1.20
N SER A 62 8.24 18.35 0.11
CA SER A 62 8.23 17.21 -0.81
C SER A 62 8.85 15.99 -0.14
N VAL A 63 8.15 14.86 -0.21
CA VAL A 63 8.60 13.59 0.37
C VAL A 63 8.90 12.61 -0.75
N HIS A 64 9.91 11.76 -0.59
CA HIS A 64 10.26 10.75 -1.59
C HIS A 64 10.59 9.41 -0.93
N SER A 65 10.41 8.34 -1.68
CA SER A 65 10.76 6.99 -1.24
C SER A 65 11.14 6.12 -2.43
N GLU A 66 11.92 5.08 -2.16
CA GLU A 66 12.25 4.06 -3.15
C GLU A 66 11.06 3.11 -3.33
N VAL A 67 10.80 2.76 -4.59
CA VAL A 67 9.91 1.67 -4.94
C VAL A 67 10.76 0.43 -5.17
N LYS A 68 10.45 -0.67 -4.47
CA LYS A 68 11.10 -1.98 -4.64
C LYS A 68 10.04 -3.07 -4.66
N ASP A 69 10.10 -3.96 -5.65
CA ASP A 69 9.13 -5.05 -5.82
C ASP A 69 7.66 -4.56 -5.83
N GLY A 70 7.46 -3.39 -6.43
CA GLY A 70 6.19 -2.70 -6.55
C GLY A 70 5.66 -2.14 -5.25
N ARG A 71 6.49 -1.97 -4.21
CA ARG A 71 6.09 -1.46 -2.91
C ARG A 71 6.90 -0.23 -2.53
N PHE A 72 6.26 0.70 -1.83
CA PHE A 72 6.92 1.84 -1.21
C PHE A 72 6.37 2.05 0.20
N ALA A 73 7.17 2.72 1.03
CA ALA A 73 6.76 3.20 2.34
C ALA A 73 7.46 4.53 2.63
N LEU A 74 6.70 5.51 3.10
CA LEU A 74 7.22 6.74 3.68
C LEU A 74 7.47 6.49 5.18
N ASP A 75 8.54 7.06 5.72
CA ASP A 75 8.75 7.00 7.17
C ASP A 75 7.66 7.82 7.89
N SER A 76 7.27 7.35 9.06
CA SER A 76 6.38 8.04 10.01
C SER A 76 6.78 9.50 10.30
N THR A 77 8.08 9.81 10.24
CA THR A 77 8.59 11.18 10.43
C THR A 77 8.28 12.10 9.26
N GLU A 78 7.95 11.55 8.08
CA GLU A 78 7.60 12.28 6.86
C GLU A 78 6.10 12.13 6.57
N SER A 79 5.29 12.50 7.56
CA SER A 79 3.84 12.42 7.44
C SER A 79 3.33 13.47 6.45
N LEU A 80 2.67 13.00 5.39
CA LEU A 80 1.99 13.86 4.45
C LEU A 80 0.78 14.52 5.12
N SER A 81 0.69 15.84 5.06
CA SER A 81 -0.53 16.56 5.38
C SER A 81 -1.63 16.13 4.41
N GLY A 82 -2.88 16.07 4.87
CA GLY A 82 -4.01 15.84 3.95
C GLY A 82 -4.11 16.97 2.92
N GLY A 83 -4.25 16.64 1.64
CA GLY A 83 -4.25 17.64 0.58
C GLY A 83 -4.07 17.06 -0.82
N GLU A 84 -3.97 17.95 -1.80
CA GLU A 84 -3.62 17.60 -3.17
C GLU A 84 -2.10 17.48 -3.31
N TYR A 85 -1.63 16.42 -3.96
CA TYR A 85 -0.23 16.19 -4.28
C TYR A 85 -0.06 15.86 -5.75
N VAL A 86 1.03 16.32 -6.33
CA VAL A 86 1.55 15.78 -7.58
C VAL A 86 2.43 14.58 -7.22
N VAL A 87 1.99 13.39 -7.61
CA VAL A 87 2.75 12.16 -7.43
C VAL A 87 3.56 11.93 -8.69
N ARG A 88 4.89 11.96 -8.56
CA ARG A 88 5.85 11.66 -9.61
C ARG A 88 6.47 10.30 -9.35
N ILE A 89 6.44 9.43 -10.35
CA ILE A 89 7.12 8.12 -10.31
C ILE A 89 8.17 8.08 -11.40
N VAL A 90 9.41 7.84 -11.00
CA VAL A 90 10.56 7.72 -11.89
C VAL A 90 10.95 6.25 -11.95
N VAL A 91 10.88 5.66 -13.14
CA VAL A 91 11.21 4.26 -13.39
C VAL A 91 12.55 4.19 -14.09
N ASP A 92 13.50 3.47 -13.49
CA ASP A 92 14.76 3.19 -14.15
C ASP A 92 14.64 1.96 -15.06
N ALA A 93 14.85 2.20 -16.36
CA ALA A 93 14.89 1.22 -17.43
C ALA A 93 15.85 0.03 -17.17
N SER A 94 16.89 0.23 -16.37
CA SER A 94 17.89 -0.80 -16.09
C SER A 94 17.42 -1.84 -15.07
N GLN A 95 16.29 -1.60 -14.38
CA GLN A 95 15.82 -2.45 -13.28
C GLN A 95 14.50 -3.20 -13.57
N THR A 96 13.95 -3.09 -14.78
CA THR A 96 12.82 -3.95 -15.22
C THR A 96 13.25 -5.42 -15.25
N PRO A 97 12.40 -6.39 -14.79
CA PRO A 97 12.73 -7.81 -14.85
C PRO A 97 12.97 -8.20 -16.30
N SER A 98 14.18 -8.70 -16.55
CA SER A 98 14.77 -8.95 -17.87
C SER A 98 14.11 -10.07 -18.68
N THR A 99 12.88 -10.49 -18.34
CA THR A 99 12.23 -11.65 -18.95
C THR A 99 11.56 -11.31 -20.29
N GLU A 100 11.36 -10.03 -20.61
CA GLU A 100 10.70 -9.62 -21.86
C GLU A 100 11.18 -8.23 -22.33
N LEU A 101 12.47 -8.09 -22.64
CA LEU A 101 12.96 -6.84 -23.25
C LEU A 101 13.75 -7.14 -24.52
N ASP A 102 13.13 -6.79 -25.65
CA ASP A 102 13.78 -6.50 -26.92
C ASP A 102 15.10 -5.76 -26.71
N ASP A 103 16.15 -6.18 -27.42
CA ASP A 103 17.51 -5.60 -27.42
C ASP A 103 17.57 -4.07 -27.64
N LYS A 104 16.44 -3.47 -28.07
CA LYS A 104 16.27 -2.03 -28.26
C LYS A 104 16.41 -1.21 -26.97
N TRP A 105 16.11 -1.76 -25.79
CA TRP A 105 16.13 -1.01 -24.53
C TRP A 105 17.52 -0.94 -23.86
N ARG A 106 18.44 -1.85 -24.21
CA ARG A 106 19.74 -2.01 -23.53
C ARG A 106 20.80 -0.96 -23.89
N ARG A 107 20.56 -0.12 -24.92
CA ARG A 107 21.56 0.86 -25.43
C ARG A 107 21.36 2.31 -24.98
N GLY A 108 20.34 2.61 -24.20
CA GLY A 108 20.18 3.94 -23.62
C GLY A 108 19.28 3.86 -22.41
N GLY A 109 19.86 3.93 -21.21
CA GLY A 109 19.16 3.93 -19.93
C GLY A 109 18.09 5.02 -19.89
N SER A 110 16.92 4.69 -20.39
CA SER A 110 15.85 5.64 -20.62
C SER A 110 14.96 5.64 -19.39
N THR A 111 15.31 6.47 -18.42
CA THR A 111 14.44 6.74 -17.28
C THR A 111 13.09 7.25 -17.80
N LYS A 112 11.98 6.62 -17.39
CA LYS A 112 10.63 7.12 -17.68
C LYS A 112 10.08 7.83 -16.45
N THR A 113 9.49 9.00 -16.67
CA THR A 113 8.82 9.75 -15.60
C THR A 113 7.31 9.74 -15.83
N TYR A 114 6.56 9.37 -14.81
CA TYR A 114 5.11 9.36 -14.78
C TYR A 114 4.63 10.38 -13.75
N GLU A 115 3.61 11.16 -14.09
CA GLU A 115 3.01 12.13 -13.18
C GLU A 115 1.49 11.95 -13.11
N ILE A 116 0.94 12.07 -11.90
CA ILE A 116 -0.50 12.17 -11.67
C ILE A 116 -0.78 13.12 -10.51
N VAL A 117 -1.84 13.90 -10.61
CA VAL A 117 -2.36 14.69 -9.50
C VAL A 117 -3.28 13.80 -8.69
N ARG A 118 -3.00 13.64 -7.40
CA ARG A 118 -3.81 12.83 -6.51
C ARG A 118 -4.02 13.52 -5.17
N ARG A 119 -5.26 13.49 -4.69
CA ARG A 119 -5.58 13.88 -3.32
C ARG A 119 -5.20 12.75 -2.37
N ILE A 120 -4.40 13.07 -1.37
CA ILE A 120 -4.02 12.19 -0.26
C ILE A 120 -4.84 12.59 0.96
N GLU A 121 -5.58 11.63 1.51
CA GLU A 121 -6.31 11.82 2.75
C GLU A 121 -5.37 11.53 3.92
N ALA A 122 -5.30 12.44 4.90
CA ALA A 122 -4.41 12.30 6.06
C ALA A 122 -4.67 11.02 6.88
N ALA A 123 -5.88 10.45 6.77
CA ALA A 123 -6.28 9.24 7.47
C ALA A 123 -6.09 7.96 6.64
N SER A 124 -5.65 8.04 5.39
CA SER A 124 -5.44 6.84 4.54
C SER A 124 -3.99 6.38 4.62
N PRO A 125 -3.69 5.25 5.30
CA PRO A 125 -2.33 4.74 5.41
C PRO A 125 -1.86 4.06 4.12
N THR A 126 -2.73 3.94 3.11
CA THR A 126 -2.47 3.16 1.89
C THR A 126 -2.80 3.94 0.61
N ALA A 127 -1.92 3.88 -0.39
CA ALA A 127 -2.16 4.42 -1.73
C ALA A 127 -1.53 3.55 -2.82
N ASP A 128 -2.34 3.00 -3.71
CA ASP A 128 -1.86 2.18 -4.83
C ASP A 128 -1.88 2.96 -6.14
N PHE A 129 -0.80 2.86 -6.92
CA PHE A 129 -0.61 3.58 -8.17
C PHE A 129 -0.43 2.61 -9.33
N LYS A 130 -1.13 2.86 -10.43
CA LYS A 130 -0.93 2.14 -11.68
C LYS A 130 -0.32 3.10 -12.69
N LEU A 131 0.81 2.74 -13.28
CA LEU A 131 1.50 3.60 -14.25
C LEU A 131 0.65 3.92 -15.49
N GLN A 132 -0.29 3.03 -15.82
CA GLN A 132 -1.23 3.19 -16.93
C GLN A 132 -2.28 4.29 -16.68
N ASP A 133 -2.58 4.57 -15.42
CA ASP A 133 -3.50 5.65 -15.03
C ASP A 133 -2.77 7.01 -15.00
N MET A 134 -1.44 7.01 -15.12
CA MET A 134 -0.59 8.19 -15.04
C MET A 134 -0.22 8.70 -16.43
N ARG A 135 0.06 10.00 -16.54
CA ARG A 135 0.59 10.55 -17.79
C ARG A 135 2.11 10.40 -17.81
N ALA A 136 2.61 9.75 -18.85
CA ALA A 136 4.04 9.75 -19.17
C ALA A 136 4.46 11.15 -19.62
N LYS A 137 5.65 11.57 -19.19
CA LYS A 137 6.25 12.87 -19.51
C LYS A 137 7.47 12.73 -20.39
#